data_AF-A0A353DA39-F1
#
_entry.id   AF-A0A353DA39-F1
#
_cell.length_a   1.000
_cell.length_b   1.000
_cell.length_c   1.000
_cell.angle_alpha   90.00
_cell.angle_beta   90.00
_cell.angle_gamma   90.00
#
_symmetry.space_group_name_H-M   'P 1'
#
loop_
_entity.id
_entity.type
_entity.pdbx_description
1 polymer ?
#
loop_
_entity_poly.entity_id
_entity_poly.type
_entity_poly.pdbx_seq_one_letter_code
_entity_poly.pdbx_strand_id
1 'polypeptide(L)' 'MRFVEYVREQGYRRFYGSVDQSVYQSFGCAQPGKAVWHVKDGSFQCTGCREQCETDSPEGFQTSLF' A
#
# COMPACT_ATOMS: atom_id res chain seq x y z
N MET A 1 5.79 -17.04 9.19
CA MET A 1 5.39 -15.63 9.33
C MET A 1 4.53 -15.22 8.16
N ARG A 2 3.41 -14.55 8.40
CA ARG A 2 2.65 -13.89 7.33
C ARG A 2 3.30 -12.55 7.02
N PHE A 3 3.40 -12.18 5.75
CA PHE A 3 4.06 -10.92 5.34
C PHE A 3 3.49 -9.67 6.04
N VAL A 4 2.19 -9.66 6.34
CA VAL A 4 1.54 -8.59 7.14
C VAL A 4 2.17 -8.41 8.52
N GLU A 5 2.59 -9.50 9.18
CA GLU A 5 3.22 -9.43 10.49
C GLU A 5 4.60 -8.78 10.37
N TYR A 6 5.39 -9.19 9.38
CA TYR A 6 6.68 -8.57 9.06
C TYR A 6 6.55 -7.06 8.80
N VAL A 7 5.60 -6.65 7.95
CA VAL A 7 5.36 -5.23 7.63
C VAL A 7 5.01 -4.42 8.88
N ARG A 8 4.22 -4.99 9.80
CA ARG A 8 3.90 -4.36 11.09
C ARG A 8 5.10 -4.27 12.03
N GLU A 9 5.90 -5.34 12.12
CA GLU A 9 7.14 -5.36 12.92
C GLU A 9 8.18 -4.36 12.41
N GLN A 10 8.23 -4.12 11.09
CA GLN A 10 9.06 -3.07 10.49
C GLN A 10 8.56 -1.64 10.79
N GLY A 11 7.41 -1.48 11.43
CA GLY A 11 6.86 -0.18 11.84
C GLY A 11 5.89 0.46 10.83
N TYR A 12 5.50 -0.25 9.77
CA TYR A 12 4.48 0.26 8.86
C TYR A 12 3.11 0.27 9.52
N ARG A 13 2.34 1.32 9.25
CA ARG A 13 0.98 1.52 9.75
C ARG A 13 -0.03 1.34 8.64
N ARG A 14 -1.22 0.84 8.95
CA ARG A 14 -2.29 0.70 7.95
C ARG A 14 -2.60 2.06 7.33
N PHE A 15 -2.55 2.14 6.00
CA PHE A 15 -2.98 3.33 5.27
C PHE A 15 -4.49 3.24 5.05
N TYR A 16 -5.22 4.24 5.53
CA TYR A 16 -6.68 4.33 5.43
C TYR A 16 -7.16 5.37 4.41
N GLY A 17 -6.24 6.07 3.75
CA GLY A 17 -6.56 7.03 2.71
C GLY A 17 -7.04 6.36 1.42
N SER A 18 -7.56 7.18 0.52
CA SER A 18 -7.93 6.74 -0.82
C SER A 18 -6.66 6.55 -1.66
N VAL A 19 -6.62 5.48 -2.45
CA VAL A 19 -5.54 5.23 -3.40
C VAL A 19 -6.13 5.32 -4.80
N ASP A 20 -5.54 6.19 -5.62
CA ASP A 20 -5.96 6.43 -6.99
C ASP A 20 -5.82 5.18 -7.85
N GLN A 21 -6.66 5.08 -8.88
CA GLN A 21 -6.65 3.94 -9.78
C GLN A 21 -5.33 3.79 -10.55
N SER A 22 -4.64 4.90 -10.85
CA SER A 22 -3.36 4.92 -11.56
C SER A 22 -2.27 4.11 -10.85
N VAL A 23 -2.23 4.11 -9.51
CA VAL A 23 -1.28 3.32 -8.71
C VAL A 23 -1.47 1.83 -8.98
N TYR A 24 -2.72 1.36 -9.03
CA TYR A 24 -2.98 -0.04 -9.33
C TYR A 24 -2.61 -0.40 -10.76
N GLN A 25 -2.81 0.52 -11.71
CA GLN A 25 -2.45 0.31 -13.11
C GLN A 25 -0.93 0.27 -13.31
N SER A 26 -0.16 1.12 -12.63
CA SER A 26 1.30 1.12 -12.72
C SER A 26 1.91 -0.19 -12.23
N PHE A 27 1.29 -0.81 -11.22
CA PHE A 27 1.67 -2.13 -10.72
C PHE A 27 1.02 -3.31 -11.48
N GLY A 28 0.19 -3.05 -12.50
CA GLY A 28 -0.52 -4.11 -13.22
C GLY A 28 -1.49 -4.92 -12.33
N CYS A 29 -2.01 -4.31 -11.27
CA CYS A 29 -2.79 -5.01 -10.26
C CYS A 29 -4.13 -5.51 -10.82
N ALA A 30 -4.29 -6.83 -10.92
CA ALA A 30 -5.51 -7.45 -11.43
C ALA A 30 -6.72 -7.32 -10.48
N GLN A 31 -6.49 -7.09 -9.18
CA GLN A 31 -7.54 -7.07 -8.16
C GLN A 31 -7.36 -5.91 -7.16
N PRO A 32 -7.57 -4.65 -7.57
CA PRO A 32 -7.40 -3.48 -6.70
C PRO A 32 -8.31 -3.52 -5.46
N GLY A 33 -9.50 -4.13 -5.55
CA GLY A 33 -10.42 -4.26 -4.40
C GLY A 33 -9.91 -5.13 -3.24
N LYS A 34 -8.84 -5.91 -3.45
CA LYS A 34 -8.17 -6.67 -2.38
C LYS A 34 -6.93 -5.97 -1.85
N ALA A 35 -6.54 -4.85 -2.44
CA ALA A 35 -5.32 -4.15 -2.05
C ALA A 35 -5.42 -3.63 -0.61
N VAL A 36 -4.31 -3.77 0.10
CA VAL A 36 -4.19 -3.37 1.48
C VAL A 36 -2.85 -2.67 1.61
N TRP A 37 -2.88 -1.36 1.72
CA TRP A 37 -1.67 -0.55 1.83
C TRP A 37 -1.31 -0.25 3.28
N HIS A 38 -0.02 -0.26 3.55
CA HIS A 38 0.58 0.20 4.79
C HIS A 38 1.63 1.27 4.46
N VAL A 39 1.81 2.27 5.32
CA VAL A 39 2.71 3.40 5.10
C VAL A 39 3.73 3.51 6.24
N LYS A 40 4.97 3.88 5.88
CA LYS A 40 6.07 4.21 6.79
C LYS A 40 6.99 5.22 6.11
N ASP A 41 7.16 6.41 6.71
CA ASP A 41 8.13 7.43 6.24
C ASP A 41 8.05 7.75 4.73
N GLY A 42 6.84 7.73 4.14
CA GLY A 42 6.63 7.97 2.70
C GLY A 42 6.69 6.73 1.82
N SER A 43 7.11 5.58 2.35
CA SER A 43 7.03 4.28 1.67
C SER A 43 5.69 3.60 1.92
N PHE A 44 5.11 3.03 0.87
CA PHE A 44 3.84 2.33 0.86
C PHE A 44 4.03 0.88 0.45
N GLN A 45 3.57 -0.03 1.31
CA GLN A 45 3.68 -1.47 1.12
C GLN A 45 2.29 -2.11 1.02
N CYS A 46 2.01 -2.74 -0.11
CA CYS A 46 0.81 -3.53 -0.32
C CYS A 46 0.98 -4.93 0.28
N THR A 47 -0.02 -5.38 1.02
CA THR A 47 -0.12 -6.75 1.55
C THR A 47 -1.38 -7.47 1.07
N GLY A 48 -2.07 -6.90 0.07
CA GLY A 48 -3.33 -7.42 -0.48
C GLY A 48 -3.15 -8.38 -1.66
N CYS A 49 -2.00 -8.30 -2.35
CA CYS A 49 -1.61 -9.17 -3.45
C CYS A 49 -0.43 -10.08 -3.06
N ARG A 50 -0.22 -11.17 -3.82
CA ARG A 50 0.93 -12.06 -3.62
C ARG A 50 2.26 -11.41 -3.98
N GLU A 51 2.23 -10.43 -4.87
CA GLU A 51 3.40 -9.70 -5.38
C GLU A 51 3.99 -8.74 -4.35
N GLN A 52 3.22 -8.39 -3.31
CA GLN A 52 3.70 -7.55 -2.20
C GLN A 52 4.33 -6.24 -2.72
N CYS A 53 3.60 -5.54 -3.58
CA CYS A 53 4.09 -4.33 -4.25
C CYS A 53 4.49 -3.25 -3.23
N GLU A 54 5.60 -2.57 -3.49
CA GLU A 54 6.10 -1.45 -2.70
C GLU A 54 6.27 -0.22 -3.61
N THR A 55 5.99 0.97 -3.08
CA THR A 55 6.27 2.25 -3.73
C THR A 55 6.70 3.27 -2.69
N ASP A 56 7.75 4.02 -2.97
CA ASP A 56 8.18 5.21 -2.23
C ASP A 56 7.55 6.51 -2.77
N SER A 57 6.80 6.43 -3.89
CA SER A 57 6.08 7.58 -4.41
C SER A 57 4.72 7.74 -3.70
N PRO A 58 4.43 8.93 -3.13
CA PRO A 58 3.11 9.26 -2.59
C PRO A 58 2.09 9.60 -3.68
N GLU A 59 2.49 9.61 -4.96
CA GLU A 59 1.57 9.91 -6.07
C GLU A 59 0.39 8.92 -6.09
N GLY A 60 -0.82 9.47 -6.15
CA GLY A 60 -2.05 8.68 -6.09
C GLY A 60 -2.44 8.20 -4.68
N PHE A 61 -1.59 8.35 -3.66
CA PHE A 61 -1.97 8.10 -2.26
C PHE A 61 -2.53 9.38 -1.65
N GLN A 62 -3.86 9.47 -1.60
CA GLN A 62 -4.55 10.60 -0.99
C GLN A 62 -4.59 10.39 0.52
N THR A 63 -3.65 11.04 1.24
CA THR A 63 -3.83 11.25 2.66
C THR A 63 -5.00 12.22 2.84
N SER A 64 -6.10 11.75 3.43
CA SER A 64 -7.16 12.64 3.89
C SER A 64 -6.58 13.54 4.98
N LEU A 65 -6.02 14.68 4.58
CA LEU A 65 -5.72 15.79 5.46
C LEU A 65 -7.09 16.36 5.86
N PHE A 66 -7.57 15.98 7.04
CA PHE A 66 -8.64 16.70 7.72
C PHE A 66 -8.12 18.04 8.20
#